data_AF-A0A0K0F9U6-F1
#
_entry.id   AF-A0A0K0F9U6-F1
#
_cell.length_a   1.000
_cell.length_b   1.000
_cell.length_c   1.000
_cell.angle_alpha   90.00
_cell.angle_beta   90.00
_cell.angle_gamma   90.00
#
_symmetry.space_group_name_H-M   'P 1'
#
loop_
_entity.id
_entity.type
_entity.pdbx_description
1 polymer ?
#
loop_
_entity_poly.entity_id
_entity_poly.type
_entity_poly.pdbx_seq_one_letter_code
_entity_poly.pdbx_strand_id
1 'polypeptide(L)'
;MVAFNIKTFTFLAIFGLIIAISAHPFPREHDGKFPWRGPRGPYPKDFEEILPQDVKDQLKAIHENNDLKWRERKDKVNEIMSNLPQDIKDKLPVPPEFRELPKEIQDQLKAIKLAPKLTREEKRNKIKSLIDSLPEETKKLIKPRPFLFPPMGPPKEFEEILGSQVYNRLKNIHENKDLSPSEKWSNVEEIMKSLPTEVLEKLPLPPHLRNLPEDVQEQLKKIFVNKELSFHEKRQQARELIKGLPEEIRKTIRPPMPPFFEKLPEELKSKIEKIFKDDNIGRREKFEKIRDILDEIPKEEREKIFPEQNIVPPPVEETFI
;
A
#
# COMPACT_ATOMS: atom_id res chain seq x y z
N MET A 1 32.93 20.69 18.05
CA MET A 1 31.46 20.80 18.08
C MET A 1 30.96 21.10 16.68
N VAL A 2 30.58 20.08 15.92
CA VAL A 2 29.77 20.25 14.70
C VAL A 2 28.75 19.12 14.73
N ALA A 3 27.50 19.49 15.03
CA ALA A 3 26.36 18.60 15.00
C ALA A 3 25.92 18.43 13.55
N PHE A 4 25.98 17.22 13.01
CA PHE A 4 25.35 16.89 11.73
C PHE A 4 23.99 16.23 11.97
N ASN A 5 22.97 17.04 11.76
CA ASN A 5 21.58 16.66 11.56
C ASN A 5 21.48 15.86 10.24
N ILE A 6 21.11 14.57 10.29
CA ILE A 6 20.77 13.80 9.09
C ILE A 6 19.41 13.14 9.29
N LYS A 7 18.37 13.88 8.88
CA LYS A 7 17.04 13.34 8.58
C LYS A 7 17.07 12.77 7.16
N THR A 8 17.33 11.47 6.99
CA THR A 8 17.06 10.78 5.73
C THR A 8 16.61 9.35 5.95
N PHE A 9 15.42 9.05 5.43
CA PHE A 9 14.74 7.76 5.44
C PHE A 9 15.44 6.76 4.52
N THR A 10 15.72 5.56 5.02
CA THR A 10 16.39 4.50 4.23
C THR A 10 15.80 3.12 4.52
N PHE A 11 14.62 2.80 3.98
CA PHE A 11 14.09 1.43 4.01
C PHE A 11 14.70 0.59 2.88
N LEU A 12 15.61 -0.35 3.22
CA LEU A 12 15.59 -1.75 2.73
C LEU A 12 16.83 -2.57 3.13
N ALA A 13 17.05 -2.91 4.39
CA ALA A 13 18.25 -3.70 4.69
C ALA A 13 18.14 -5.19 4.27
N ILE A 14 18.38 -5.51 2.98
CA ILE A 14 18.55 -6.80 2.24
C ILE A 14 17.41 -7.81 2.38
N PHE A 15 16.62 -7.69 3.42
CA PHE A 15 15.78 -8.72 3.99
C PHE A 15 14.42 -8.07 4.21
N GLY A 16 13.50 -8.24 3.26
CA GLY A 16 12.13 -7.76 3.28
C GLY A 16 11.26 -8.38 4.37
N LEU A 17 11.71 -8.38 5.62
CA LEU A 17 10.93 -8.88 6.73
C LEU A 17 9.85 -7.89 7.17
N ILE A 18 10.18 -6.59 7.16
CA ILE A 18 9.39 -5.57 7.88
C ILE A 18 9.09 -4.39 6.97
N ILE A 19 8.34 -4.69 5.92
CA ILE A 19 7.18 -3.83 5.62
C ILE A 19 5.90 -4.43 6.24
N ALA A 20 5.94 -5.65 6.81
CA ALA A 20 4.71 -6.43 6.99
C ALA A 20 4.41 -6.96 8.40
N ILE A 21 5.21 -6.69 9.43
CA ILE A 21 4.84 -7.10 10.82
C ILE A 21 4.32 -5.91 11.64
N SER A 22 4.65 -4.69 11.27
CA SER A 22 3.94 -3.52 11.80
C SER A 22 4.07 -2.28 10.93
N ALA A 23 4.99 -2.21 9.96
CA ALA A 23 5.34 -0.97 9.27
C ALA A 23 4.15 -0.26 8.58
N HIS A 24 3.78 0.85 9.20
CA HIS A 24 2.97 1.99 8.79
C HIS A 24 1.66 1.67 8.05
N PRO A 25 0.52 1.96 8.69
CA PRO A 25 -0.74 2.16 7.98
C PRO A 25 -0.73 3.49 7.18
N PHE A 26 0.32 4.30 7.28
CA PHE A 26 0.27 5.67 6.80
C PHE A 26 1.63 6.12 6.23
N PRO A 27 1.69 6.48 4.95
CA PRO A 27 2.80 7.23 4.35
C PRO A 27 3.08 8.55 5.07
N ARG A 28 4.30 9.07 4.85
CA ARG A 28 4.68 10.45 5.17
C ARG A 28 3.84 11.46 4.39
N GLU A 29 3.65 12.61 5.03
CA GLU A 29 2.79 13.71 4.62
C GLU A 29 2.99 14.15 3.17
N HIS A 30 1.88 14.18 2.43
CA HIS A 30 1.62 15.17 1.39
C HIS A 30 0.17 15.64 1.59
N ASP A 31 0.03 16.94 1.87
CA ASP A 31 -1.12 17.77 1.52
C ASP A 31 -2.47 17.48 2.19
N GLY A 32 -2.47 17.12 3.48
CA GLY A 32 -3.67 17.16 4.34
C GLY A 32 -4.82 16.20 3.99
N LYS A 33 -4.73 15.48 2.86
CA LYS A 33 -5.65 14.42 2.45
C LYS A 33 -5.06 13.06 2.81
N PHE A 34 -5.89 12.11 3.23
CA PHE A 34 -5.47 10.74 3.53
C PHE A 34 -4.58 10.21 2.38
N PRO A 35 -3.30 9.87 2.64
CA PRO A 35 -2.20 9.86 1.65
C PRO A 35 -2.24 8.73 0.61
N TRP A 36 -3.37 8.05 0.44
CA TRP A 36 -3.44 6.87 -0.42
C TRP A 36 -3.61 7.19 -1.90
N ARG A 37 -3.96 8.42 -2.25
CA ARG A 37 -4.36 8.81 -3.60
C ARG A 37 -4.05 10.30 -3.73
N GLY A 38 -3.16 10.69 -4.65
CA GLY A 38 -3.12 12.07 -5.16
C GLY A 38 -4.53 12.52 -5.56
N PRO A 39 -4.78 13.83 -5.81
CA PRO A 39 -6.12 14.35 -6.07
C PRO A 39 -6.79 13.53 -7.16
N ARG A 40 -7.72 12.65 -6.74
CA ARG A 40 -8.56 11.92 -7.66
C ARG A 40 -9.77 12.78 -7.86
N GLY A 41 -10.01 13.15 -9.10
CA GLY A 41 -11.27 13.74 -9.49
C GLY A 41 -12.47 12.87 -9.08
N PRO A 42 -13.69 13.41 -9.23
CA PRO A 42 -14.95 12.72 -8.91
C PRO A 42 -15.07 11.35 -9.60
N TYR A 43 -14.42 11.18 -10.75
CA TYR A 43 -14.34 9.95 -11.53
C TYR A 43 -12.98 9.86 -12.27
N PRO A 44 -12.61 8.68 -12.81
CA PRO A 44 -11.43 8.55 -13.68
C PRO A 44 -11.54 9.44 -14.92
N LYS A 45 -10.42 10.02 -15.38
CA LYS A 45 -10.38 10.89 -16.58
C LYS A 45 -10.98 10.22 -17.81
N ASP A 46 -10.72 8.93 -17.98
CA ASP A 46 -11.25 8.13 -19.10
C ASP A 46 -12.80 8.06 -19.15
N PHE A 47 -13.49 8.53 -18.11
CA PHE A 47 -14.96 8.56 -18.06
C PHE A 47 -15.54 9.91 -18.51
N GLU A 48 -14.70 10.93 -18.69
CA GLU A 48 -15.12 12.33 -18.92
C GLU A 48 -15.89 12.52 -20.23
N GLU A 49 -15.46 11.81 -21.28
CA GLU A 49 -16.08 11.81 -22.62
C GLU A 49 -17.27 10.85 -22.73
N ILE A 50 -17.40 9.90 -21.79
CA ILE A 50 -18.38 8.80 -21.86
C ILE A 50 -19.61 9.10 -21.00
N LEU A 51 -19.41 9.70 -19.83
CA LEU A 51 -20.49 9.95 -18.89
C LEU A 51 -21.34 11.17 -19.32
N PRO A 52 -22.68 11.04 -19.26
CA PRO A 52 -23.58 12.18 -19.40
C PRO A 52 -23.27 13.32 -18.43
N GLN A 53 -23.60 14.55 -18.82
CA GLN A 53 -23.27 15.73 -18.03
C GLN A 53 -23.95 15.74 -16.66
N ASP A 54 -25.22 15.34 -16.60
CA ASP A 54 -25.99 15.17 -15.36
C ASP A 54 -25.33 14.19 -14.39
N VAL A 55 -24.85 13.05 -14.89
CA VAL A 55 -24.11 12.06 -14.08
C VAL A 55 -22.79 12.65 -13.57
N LYS A 56 -22.06 13.38 -14.42
CA LYS A 56 -20.80 14.02 -14.03
C LYS A 56 -21.01 15.03 -12.90
N ASP A 57 -22.09 15.80 -12.96
CA ASP A 57 -22.42 16.80 -11.95
C ASP A 57 -22.86 16.15 -10.64
N GLN A 58 -23.63 15.04 -10.68
CA GLN A 58 -23.95 14.26 -9.48
C GLN A 58 -22.70 13.67 -8.81
N LEU A 59 -21.77 13.11 -9.60
CA LEU A 59 -20.52 12.57 -9.06
C LEU A 59 -19.62 13.67 -8.48
N LYS A 60 -19.57 14.86 -9.10
CA LYS A 60 -18.90 16.05 -8.57
C LYS A 60 -19.50 16.48 -7.23
N ALA A 61 -20.82 16.61 -7.16
CA ALA A 61 -21.52 16.99 -5.93
C ALA A 61 -21.24 16.00 -4.78
N ILE A 62 -21.23 14.69 -5.05
CA ILE A 62 -20.87 13.68 -4.03
C ILE A 62 -19.40 13.76 -3.63
N HIS A 63 -18.51 14.08 -4.57
CA HIS A 63 -17.08 14.22 -4.29
C HIS A 63 -16.77 15.44 -3.40
N GLU A 64 -17.43 16.56 -3.67
CA GLU A 64 -17.26 17.83 -2.97
C GLU A 64 -18.04 17.88 -1.64
N ASN A 65 -19.04 17.02 -1.45
CA ASN A 65 -19.79 16.95 -0.21
C ASN A 65 -18.93 16.35 0.94
N ASN A 66 -18.40 17.25 1.77
CA ASN A 66 -17.59 16.94 2.95
C ASN A 66 -18.38 16.38 4.14
N ASP A 67 -19.71 16.46 4.12
CA ASP A 67 -20.57 15.98 5.20
C ASP A 67 -20.91 14.48 5.06
N LEU A 68 -20.67 13.88 3.89
CA LEU A 68 -20.87 12.43 3.67
C LEU A 68 -19.73 11.60 4.24
N LYS A 69 -20.08 10.54 4.95
CA LYS A 69 -19.12 9.50 5.35
C LYS A 69 -18.55 8.81 4.12
N TRP A 70 -17.36 8.26 4.25
CA TRP A 70 -16.66 7.59 3.16
C TRP A 70 -17.46 6.42 2.58
N ARG A 71 -18.15 5.65 3.43
CA ARG A 71 -18.99 4.51 3.01
C ARG A 71 -20.15 5.02 2.17
N GLU A 72 -20.91 5.95 2.73
CA GLU A 72 -22.05 6.62 2.09
C GLU A 72 -21.65 7.24 0.75
N ARG A 73 -20.53 7.97 0.70
CA ARG A 73 -19.99 8.55 -0.54
C ARG A 73 -19.76 7.47 -1.60
N LYS A 74 -19.15 6.35 -1.21
CA LYS A 74 -18.86 5.24 -2.14
C LYS A 74 -20.09 4.46 -2.55
N ASP A 75 -21.06 4.34 -1.65
CA ASP A 75 -22.31 3.63 -1.91
C ASP A 75 -23.19 4.44 -2.87
N LYS A 76 -23.30 5.77 -2.66
CA LYS A 76 -23.95 6.69 -3.61
C LYS A 76 -23.29 6.68 -4.99
N VAL A 77 -21.95 6.71 -5.06
CA VAL A 77 -21.23 6.56 -6.34
C VAL A 77 -21.53 5.20 -6.98
N ASN A 78 -21.54 4.11 -6.20
CA ASN A 78 -21.85 2.79 -6.73
C ASN A 78 -23.29 2.70 -7.25
N GLU A 79 -24.25 3.31 -6.55
CA GLU A 79 -25.65 3.39 -6.96
C GLU A 79 -25.79 4.12 -8.31
N ILE A 80 -25.24 5.33 -8.44
CA ILE A 80 -25.21 6.10 -9.68
C ILE A 80 -24.62 5.27 -10.82
N MET A 81 -23.42 4.70 -10.61
CA MET A 81 -22.73 3.92 -11.65
C MET A 81 -23.51 2.65 -12.03
N SER A 82 -24.25 2.05 -11.09
CA SER A 82 -25.04 0.85 -11.35
C SER A 82 -26.38 1.12 -12.04
N ASN A 83 -26.90 2.33 -11.92
CA ASN A 83 -28.14 2.78 -12.56
C ASN A 83 -27.91 3.39 -13.96
N LEU A 84 -26.66 3.46 -14.43
CA LEU A 84 -26.37 3.95 -15.78
C LEU A 84 -27.11 3.13 -16.87
N PRO A 85 -27.56 3.80 -17.94
CA PRO A 85 -28.05 3.14 -19.15
C PRO A 85 -27.04 2.12 -19.70
N GLN A 86 -27.54 1.03 -20.28
CA GLN A 86 -26.69 -0.08 -20.72
C GLN A 86 -25.72 0.33 -21.84
N ASP A 87 -26.17 1.19 -22.75
CA ASP A 87 -25.37 1.77 -23.83
C ASP A 87 -24.17 2.59 -23.32
N ILE A 88 -24.31 3.23 -22.16
CA ILE A 88 -23.20 3.93 -21.49
C ILE A 88 -22.29 2.92 -20.78
N LYS A 89 -22.88 1.95 -20.07
CA LYS A 89 -22.11 0.90 -19.35
C LYS A 89 -21.18 0.12 -20.28
N ASP A 90 -21.63 -0.16 -21.49
CA ASP A 90 -20.84 -0.91 -22.48
C ASP A 90 -19.62 -0.11 -22.96
N LYS A 91 -19.79 1.21 -23.12
CA LYS A 91 -18.71 2.14 -23.51
C LYS A 91 -17.66 2.35 -22.42
N LEU A 92 -18.01 2.16 -21.14
CA LEU A 92 -17.08 2.39 -20.04
C LEU A 92 -15.85 1.46 -20.13
N PRO A 93 -14.62 1.99 -20.00
CA PRO A 93 -13.43 1.15 -20.01
C PRO A 93 -13.30 0.37 -18.69
N VAL A 94 -12.74 -0.83 -18.78
CA VAL A 94 -12.27 -1.54 -17.60
C VAL A 94 -11.09 -0.78 -16.96
N PRO A 95 -10.82 -1.01 -15.65
CA PRO A 95 -9.61 -0.49 -15.02
C PRO A 95 -8.35 -0.73 -15.86
N PRO A 96 -7.36 0.19 -15.86
CA PRO A 96 -6.13 0.07 -16.64
C PRO A 96 -5.42 -1.29 -16.50
N GLU A 97 -5.53 -1.89 -15.32
CA GLU A 97 -4.97 -3.19 -14.95
C GLU A 97 -5.52 -4.36 -15.79
N PHE A 98 -6.73 -4.22 -16.34
CA PHE A 98 -7.48 -5.29 -17.01
C PHE A 98 -7.68 -5.05 -18.51
N ARG A 99 -7.12 -3.97 -19.08
CA ARG A 99 -7.35 -3.57 -20.47
C ARG A 99 -6.78 -4.54 -21.51
N GLU A 100 -5.80 -5.34 -21.11
CA GLU A 100 -5.15 -6.33 -21.98
C GLU A 100 -5.80 -7.71 -21.90
N LEU A 101 -6.80 -7.89 -21.04
CA LEU A 101 -7.56 -9.15 -20.98
C LEU A 101 -8.43 -9.34 -22.22
N PRO A 102 -8.76 -10.59 -22.60
CA PRO A 102 -9.75 -10.86 -23.63
C PRO A 102 -11.07 -10.11 -23.39
N LYS A 103 -11.72 -9.63 -24.46
CA LYS A 103 -12.96 -8.83 -24.39
C LYS A 103 -14.04 -9.51 -23.55
N GLU A 104 -14.21 -10.82 -23.72
CA GLU A 104 -15.17 -11.61 -22.94
C GLU A 104 -14.95 -11.49 -21.42
N ILE A 105 -13.68 -11.55 -20.97
CA ILE A 105 -13.33 -11.39 -19.56
C ILE A 105 -13.52 -9.93 -19.11
N GLN A 106 -13.20 -8.96 -19.98
CA GLN A 106 -13.47 -7.55 -19.69
C GLN A 106 -14.97 -7.29 -19.47
N ASP A 107 -15.82 -7.87 -20.31
CA ASP A 107 -17.28 -7.71 -20.22
C ASP A 107 -17.84 -8.39 -18.96
N GLN A 108 -17.33 -9.57 -18.60
CA GLN A 108 -17.66 -10.22 -17.32
C GLN A 108 -17.25 -9.35 -16.12
N LEU A 109 -16.06 -8.74 -16.15
CA LEU A 109 -15.60 -7.82 -15.10
C LEU A 109 -16.49 -6.57 -15.01
N LYS A 110 -16.90 -5.99 -16.14
CA LYS A 110 -17.83 -4.86 -16.19
C LYS A 110 -19.20 -5.25 -15.62
N ALA A 111 -19.75 -6.38 -16.04
CA ALA A 111 -21.04 -6.88 -15.59
C ALA A 111 -21.08 -7.07 -14.07
N ILE A 112 -20.04 -7.68 -13.48
CA ILE A 112 -19.93 -7.83 -12.02
C ILE A 112 -19.85 -6.45 -11.35
N LYS A 113 -19.04 -5.53 -11.88
CA LYS A 113 -18.78 -4.23 -11.24
C LYS A 113 -19.99 -3.29 -11.30
N LEU A 114 -20.75 -3.32 -12.39
CA LEU A 114 -21.90 -2.43 -12.64
C LEU A 114 -23.25 -3.07 -12.27
N ALA A 115 -23.25 -4.28 -11.72
CA ALA A 115 -24.47 -4.95 -11.27
C ALA A 115 -25.24 -4.10 -10.23
N PRO A 116 -26.55 -3.84 -10.44
CA PRO A 116 -27.37 -2.95 -9.60
C PRO A 116 -27.82 -3.54 -8.25
N LYS A 117 -27.56 -4.83 -7.99
CA LYS A 117 -28.03 -5.52 -6.77
C LYS A 117 -26.94 -6.26 -6.00
N LEU A 118 -25.68 -6.13 -6.39
CA LEU A 118 -24.57 -6.79 -5.67
C LEU A 118 -23.95 -5.85 -4.67
N THR A 119 -23.72 -6.35 -3.45
CA THR A 119 -22.93 -5.62 -2.47
C THR A 119 -21.48 -5.48 -2.95
N ARG A 120 -20.77 -4.47 -2.45
CA ARG A 120 -19.36 -4.26 -2.81
C ARG A 120 -18.49 -5.48 -2.49
N GLU A 121 -18.79 -6.19 -1.42
CA GLU A 121 -18.06 -7.39 -1.00
C GLU A 121 -18.34 -8.55 -1.94
N GLU A 122 -19.61 -8.77 -2.31
CA GLU A 122 -19.98 -9.75 -3.32
C GLU A 122 -19.30 -9.46 -4.67
N LYS A 123 -19.31 -8.19 -5.13
CA LYS A 123 -18.62 -7.79 -6.36
C LYS A 123 -17.13 -8.15 -6.30
N ARG A 124 -16.48 -7.93 -5.16
CA ARG A 124 -15.06 -8.27 -4.97
C ARG A 124 -14.83 -9.77 -4.98
N ASN A 125 -15.65 -10.53 -4.27
CA ASN A 125 -15.52 -11.99 -4.19
C ASN A 125 -15.72 -12.62 -5.56
N LYS A 126 -16.69 -12.12 -6.34
CA LYS A 126 -16.91 -12.55 -7.73
C LYS A 126 -15.76 -12.17 -8.64
N ILE A 127 -15.24 -10.94 -8.56
CA ILE A 127 -14.04 -10.54 -9.33
C ILE A 127 -12.84 -11.40 -8.96
N LYS A 128 -12.63 -11.65 -7.66
CA LYS A 128 -11.54 -12.51 -7.18
C LYS A 128 -11.69 -13.93 -7.73
N SER A 129 -12.86 -14.53 -7.60
CA SER A 129 -13.15 -15.87 -8.11
C SER A 129 -12.94 -15.96 -9.62
N LEU A 130 -13.36 -14.94 -10.38
CA LEU A 130 -13.14 -14.87 -11.81
C LEU A 130 -11.64 -14.84 -12.13
N ILE A 131 -10.89 -13.93 -11.50
CA ILE A 131 -9.43 -13.83 -11.69
C ILE A 131 -8.72 -15.13 -11.29
N ASP A 132 -9.12 -15.77 -10.20
CA ASP A 132 -8.49 -17.00 -9.71
C ASP A 132 -8.75 -18.17 -10.68
N SER A 133 -9.90 -18.20 -11.37
CA SER A 133 -10.23 -19.21 -12.40
C SER A 133 -9.52 -19.00 -13.75
N LEU A 134 -8.89 -17.86 -13.99
CA LEU A 134 -8.24 -17.58 -15.27
C LEU A 134 -7.00 -18.48 -15.51
N PRO A 135 -6.76 -18.92 -16.76
CA PRO A 135 -5.51 -19.57 -17.16
C PRO A 135 -4.29 -18.70 -16.88
N GLU A 136 -3.15 -19.29 -16.54
CA GLU A 136 -1.92 -18.56 -16.19
C GLU A 136 -1.46 -17.59 -17.28
N GLU A 137 -1.60 -17.96 -18.55
CA GLU A 137 -1.27 -17.11 -19.69
C GLU A 137 -2.08 -15.80 -19.69
N THR A 138 -3.37 -15.88 -19.36
CA THR A 138 -4.23 -14.70 -19.28
C THR A 138 -4.02 -13.88 -18.01
N LYS A 139 -3.65 -14.53 -16.90
CA LYS A 139 -3.24 -13.84 -15.66
C LYS A 139 -2.01 -12.97 -15.87
N LYS A 140 -1.06 -13.38 -16.73
CA LYS A 140 0.13 -12.58 -17.08
C LYS A 140 -0.22 -11.26 -17.78
N LEU A 141 -1.36 -11.18 -18.47
CA LEU A 141 -1.85 -9.95 -19.09
C LEU A 141 -2.41 -8.94 -18.08
N ILE A 142 -2.64 -9.35 -16.83
CA ILE A 142 -3.08 -8.44 -15.77
C ILE A 142 -1.89 -7.60 -15.35
N LYS A 143 -1.92 -6.30 -15.69
CA LYS A 143 -0.85 -5.39 -15.29
C LYS A 143 -0.80 -5.28 -13.76
N PRO A 144 0.40 -5.39 -13.16
CA PRO A 144 0.54 -5.18 -11.73
C PRO A 144 0.08 -3.76 -11.41
N ARG A 145 -0.70 -3.62 -10.33
CA ARG A 145 -1.03 -2.29 -9.83
C ARG A 145 0.28 -1.57 -9.50
N PRO A 146 0.46 -0.31 -9.95
CA PRO A 146 1.61 0.47 -9.57
C PRO A 146 1.67 0.49 -8.03
N PHE A 147 2.79 -0.01 -7.50
CA PHE A 147 3.01 -0.03 -6.07
C PHE A 147 3.03 1.44 -5.60
N LEU A 148 2.26 1.74 -4.55
CA LEU A 148 2.05 3.10 -4.06
C LEU A 148 3.30 3.73 -3.44
N PHE A 149 4.36 2.95 -3.32
CA PHE A 149 5.67 3.39 -2.91
C PHE A 149 6.60 3.18 -4.10
N PRO A 150 7.39 4.18 -4.50
CA PRO A 150 8.42 3.94 -5.50
C PRO A 150 9.27 2.76 -5.03
N PRO A 151 9.60 1.81 -5.93
CA PRO A 151 10.57 0.77 -5.63
C PRO A 151 11.87 1.47 -5.19
N MET A 152 12.12 1.50 -3.89
CA MET A 152 13.37 1.97 -3.34
C MET A 152 14.37 0.84 -3.54
N GLY A 153 15.40 1.07 -4.35
CA GLY A 153 16.46 0.09 -4.58
C GLY A 153 17.17 -0.34 -3.28
N PRO A 154 18.10 -1.31 -3.38
CA PRO A 154 18.89 -1.71 -2.21
C PRO A 154 19.59 -0.48 -1.59
N PRO A 155 19.65 -0.36 -0.25
CA PRO A 155 20.33 0.73 0.44
C PRO A 155 21.77 0.86 -0.02
N LYS A 156 22.20 2.11 -0.19
CA LYS A 156 23.58 2.41 -0.60
C LYS A 156 24.63 1.83 0.36
N GLU A 157 24.29 1.70 1.65
CA GLU A 157 25.14 1.06 2.67
C GLU A 157 25.57 -0.37 2.29
N PHE A 158 24.87 -1.04 1.37
CA PHE A 158 25.23 -2.38 0.91
C PHE A 158 26.22 -2.41 -0.23
N GLU A 159 26.38 -1.31 -0.96
CA GLU A 159 27.35 -1.25 -2.04
C GLU A 159 28.76 -1.46 -1.50
N GLU A 160 29.06 -0.90 -0.32
CA GLU A 160 30.34 -1.05 0.37
C GLU A 160 30.60 -2.49 0.85
N ILE A 161 29.55 -3.22 1.26
CA ILE A 161 29.68 -4.56 1.86
C ILE A 161 29.60 -5.67 0.81
N LEU A 162 28.64 -5.58 -0.10
CA LEU A 162 28.40 -6.58 -1.16
C LEU A 162 29.33 -6.39 -2.36
N GLY A 163 29.91 -5.19 -2.50
CA GLY A 163 30.62 -4.76 -3.69
C GLY A 163 29.67 -4.31 -4.81
N SER A 164 30.18 -3.42 -5.68
CA SER A 164 29.41 -2.81 -6.76
C SER A 164 28.80 -3.82 -7.73
N GLN A 165 29.48 -4.94 -8.01
CA GLN A 165 28.98 -5.98 -8.91
C GLN A 165 27.71 -6.65 -8.38
N VAL A 166 27.72 -7.09 -7.11
CA VAL A 166 26.56 -7.77 -6.50
C VAL A 166 25.43 -6.76 -6.26
N TYR A 167 25.78 -5.56 -5.79
CA TYR A 167 24.82 -4.48 -5.58
C TYR A 167 24.06 -4.12 -6.87
N ASN A 168 24.76 -3.96 -7.99
CA ASN A 168 24.14 -3.66 -9.27
C ASN A 168 23.26 -4.82 -9.78
N ARG A 169 23.64 -6.08 -9.53
CA ARG A 169 22.77 -7.23 -9.85
C ARG A 169 21.45 -7.19 -9.07
N LEU A 170 21.51 -6.93 -7.77
CA LEU A 170 20.32 -6.78 -6.92
C LEU A 170 19.45 -5.61 -7.38
N LYS A 171 20.08 -4.47 -7.72
CA LYS A 171 19.39 -3.30 -8.24
C LYS A 171 18.67 -3.60 -9.57
N ASN A 172 19.33 -4.30 -10.49
CA ASN A 172 18.75 -4.67 -11.78
C ASN A 172 17.53 -5.61 -11.61
N ILE A 173 17.61 -6.60 -10.70
CA ILE A 173 16.45 -7.48 -10.40
C ILE A 173 15.29 -6.67 -9.82
N HIS A 174 15.59 -5.72 -8.94
CA HIS A 174 14.58 -4.86 -8.33
C HIS A 174 13.87 -3.98 -9.36
N GLU A 175 14.62 -3.34 -10.25
CA GLU A 175 14.14 -2.41 -11.27
C GLU A 175 13.47 -3.12 -12.47
N ASN A 176 13.78 -4.40 -12.71
CA ASN A 176 13.20 -5.17 -13.81
C ASN A 176 11.67 -5.27 -13.65
N LYS A 177 10.92 -4.73 -14.62
CA LYS A 177 9.45 -4.71 -14.58
C LYS A 177 8.81 -6.01 -15.08
N ASP A 178 9.57 -6.83 -15.81
CA ASP A 178 9.10 -8.05 -16.44
C ASP A 178 9.09 -9.23 -15.46
N LEU A 179 9.88 -9.15 -14.39
CA LEU A 179 9.90 -10.16 -13.33
C LEU A 179 8.70 -10.00 -12.39
N SER A 180 7.99 -11.11 -12.16
CA SER A 180 6.99 -11.21 -11.11
C SER A 180 7.63 -11.04 -9.73
N PRO A 181 6.88 -10.64 -8.69
CA PRO A 181 7.40 -10.54 -7.34
C PRO A 181 8.05 -11.84 -6.85
N SER A 182 7.50 -13.00 -7.21
CA SER A 182 8.04 -14.30 -6.82
C SER A 182 9.39 -14.59 -7.47
N GLU A 183 9.53 -14.31 -8.77
CA GLU A 183 10.79 -14.49 -9.50
C GLU A 183 11.87 -13.54 -8.99
N LYS A 184 11.51 -12.29 -8.66
CA LYS A 184 12.44 -11.35 -8.01
C LYS A 184 12.98 -11.93 -6.70
N TRP A 185 12.12 -12.52 -5.88
CA TRP A 185 12.55 -13.14 -4.61
C TRP A 185 13.47 -14.34 -4.84
N SER A 186 13.16 -15.23 -5.77
CA SER A 186 14.01 -16.39 -6.10
C SER A 186 15.39 -15.94 -6.56
N ASN A 187 15.46 -14.99 -7.50
CA ASN A 187 16.72 -14.48 -8.03
C ASN A 187 17.57 -13.79 -6.95
N VAL A 188 16.93 -13.06 -6.03
CA VAL A 188 17.62 -12.46 -4.88
C VAL A 188 18.13 -13.55 -3.94
N GLU A 189 17.33 -14.57 -3.64
CA GLU A 189 17.72 -15.66 -2.76
C GLU A 189 18.92 -16.44 -3.29
N GLU A 190 18.96 -16.71 -4.60
CA GLU A 190 20.11 -17.34 -5.26
C GLU A 190 21.39 -16.52 -5.10
N ILE A 191 21.31 -15.20 -5.34
CA ILE A 191 22.45 -14.29 -5.12
C ILE A 191 22.90 -14.37 -3.66
N MET A 192 21.95 -14.27 -2.71
CA MET A 192 22.26 -14.25 -1.29
C MET A 192 22.86 -15.56 -0.78
N LYS A 193 22.43 -16.72 -1.30
CA LYS A 193 23.01 -18.03 -0.96
C LYS A 193 24.45 -18.18 -1.46
N SER A 194 24.74 -17.60 -2.63
CA SER A 194 26.07 -17.65 -3.24
C SER A 194 27.14 -16.82 -2.50
N LEU A 195 26.73 -15.82 -1.70
CA LEU A 195 27.66 -14.94 -0.98
C LEU A 195 28.34 -15.65 0.20
N PRO A 196 29.59 -15.32 0.54
CA PRO A 196 30.25 -15.83 1.75
C PRO A 196 29.49 -15.43 3.02
N THR A 197 29.46 -16.31 4.02
CA THR A 197 28.78 -16.06 5.30
C THR A 197 29.33 -14.81 6.01
N GLU A 198 30.63 -14.58 5.92
CA GLU A 198 31.30 -13.38 6.46
C GLU A 198 30.76 -12.07 5.87
N VAL A 199 30.36 -12.07 4.60
CA VAL A 199 29.76 -10.90 3.94
C VAL A 199 28.33 -10.72 4.43
N LEU A 200 27.59 -11.81 4.59
CA LEU A 200 26.21 -11.79 5.07
C LEU A 200 26.09 -11.28 6.51
N GLU A 201 27.04 -11.63 7.38
CA GLU A 201 27.07 -11.19 8.78
C GLU A 201 27.35 -9.69 8.94
N LYS A 202 28.09 -9.11 8.00
CA LYS A 202 28.40 -7.67 7.97
C LYS A 202 27.21 -6.81 7.54
N LEU A 203 26.17 -7.41 6.98
CA LEU A 203 25.01 -6.67 6.52
C LEU A 203 24.27 -6.02 7.70
N PRO A 204 24.03 -4.70 7.66
CA PRO A 204 23.29 -4.04 8.71
C PRO A 204 21.85 -4.52 8.77
N LEU A 205 21.28 -4.53 9.98
CA LEU A 205 19.86 -4.79 10.17
C LEU A 205 19.00 -3.66 9.56
N PRO A 206 17.72 -3.93 9.25
CA PRO A 206 16.77 -2.89 8.84
C PRO A 206 16.75 -1.74 9.85
N PRO A 207 16.66 -0.46 9.43
CA PRO A 207 16.79 0.68 10.33
C PRO A 207 15.88 0.62 11.56
N HIS A 208 14.63 0.16 11.39
CA HIS A 208 13.67 0.03 12.49
C HIS A 208 13.99 -1.14 13.43
N LEU A 209 14.88 -2.08 13.08
CA LEU A 209 15.37 -3.15 13.95
C LEU A 209 16.70 -2.80 14.64
N ARG A 210 17.40 -1.75 14.20
CA ARG A 210 18.68 -1.32 14.80
C ARG A 210 18.54 -0.80 16.23
N ASN A 211 17.31 -0.47 16.65
CA ASN A 211 17.00 0.01 18.00
C ASN A 211 16.64 -1.12 18.98
N LEU A 212 16.76 -2.39 18.56
CA LEU A 212 16.53 -3.54 19.44
C LEU A 212 17.71 -3.76 20.39
N PRO A 213 17.50 -4.44 21.52
CA PRO A 213 18.59 -4.93 22.36
C PRO A 213 19.60 -5.79 21.56
N GLU A 214 20.88 -5.74 21.91
CA GLU A 214 21.97 -6.38 21.16
C GLU A 214 21.78 -7.90 21.03
N ASP A 215 21.32 -8.56 22.09
CA ASP A 215 20.98 -9.99 22.11
C ASP A 215 19.91 -10.34 21.07
N VAL A 216 18.88 -9.50 20.94
CA VAL A 216 17.80 -9.67 19.96
C VAL A 216 18.31 -9.40 18.54
N GLN A 217 19.18 -8.40 18.37
CA GLN A 217 19.82 -8.10 17.09
C GLN A 217 20.67 -9.29 16.59
N GLU A 218 21.43 -9.93 17.48
CA GLU A 218 22.23 -11.11 17.15
C GLU A 218 21.36 -12.30 16.73
N GLN A 219 20.26 -12.55 17.46
CA GLN A 219 19.32 -13.62 17.08
C GLN A 219 18.70 -13.36 15.70
N LEU A 220 18.31 -12.11 15.42
CA LEU A 220 17.81 -11.73 14.09
C LEU A 220 18.87 -11.90 13.00
N LYS A 221 20.12 -11.52 13.25
CA LYS A 221 21.23 -11.75 12.31
C LYS A 221 21.43 -13.23 12.03
N LYS A 222 21.41 -14.09 13.06
CA LYS A 222 21.52 -15.56 12.89
C LYS A 222 20.42 -16.11 11.97
N ILE A 223 19.17 -15.65 12.14
CA ILE A 223 18.06 -16.02 11.26
C ILE A 223 18.32 -15.58 9.81
N PHE A 224 18.77 -14.33 9.62
CA PHE A 224 18.98 -13.78 8.28
C PHE A 224 20.16 -14.39 7.53
N VAL A 225 21.25 -14.73 8.22
CA VAL A 225 22.45 -15.33 7.65
C VAL A 225 22.26 -16.82 7.32
N ASN A 226 21.35 -17.52 8.01
CA ASN A 226 21.13 -18.95 7.80
C ASN A 226 20.76 -19.26 6.34
N LYS A 227 21.58 -20.04 5.63
CA LYS A 227 21.39 -20.36 4.21
C LYS A 227 20.42 -21.51 3.95
N GLU A 228 20.12 -22.30 4.98
CA GLU A 228 19.19 -23.44 4.91
C GLU A 228 17.73 -22.98 4.88
N LEU A 229 17.45 -21.82 5.48
CA LEU A 229 16.11 -21.25 5.51
C LEU A 229 15.80 -20.47 4.23
N SER A 230 14.61 -20.72 3.69
CA SER A 230 14.00 -19.88 2.66
C SER A 230 13.68 -18.49 3.22
N PHE A 231 13.48 -17.52 2.33
CA PHE A 231 13.05 -16.17 2.74
C PHE A 231 11.76 -16.17 3.56
N HIS A 232 10.81 -17.05 3.23
CA HIS A 232 9.54 -17.17 3.94
C HIS A 232 9.73 -17.70 5.37
N GLU A 233 10.59 -18.69 5.56
CA GLU A 233 10.89 -19.27 6.88
C GLU A 233 11.68 -18.30 7.76
N LYS A 234 12.72 -17.65 7.20
CA LYS A 234 13.39 -16.52 7.86
C LYS A 234 12.37 -15.50 8.32
N ARG A 235 11.36 -15.27 7.47
CA ARG A 235 10.33 -14.29 7.75
C ARG A 235 9.41 -14.66 8.89
N GLN A 236 9.01 -15.90 8.93
CA GLN A 236 8.17 -16.41 9.99
C GLN A 236 8.93 -16.44 11.32
N GLN A 237 10.15 -16.97 11.34
CA GLN A 237 10.95 -17.06 12.57
C GLN A 237 11.24 -15.69 13.17
N ALA A 238 11.67 -14.74 12.36
CA ALA A 238 11.92 -13.39 12.86
C ALA A 238 10.62 -12.68 13.30
N ARG A 239 9.46 -13.00 12.72
CA ARG A 239 8.15 -12.53 13.21
C ARG A 239 7.82 -13.09 14.58
N GLU A 240 8.02 -14.38 14.78
CA GLU A 240 7.75 -15.08 16.03
C GLU A 240 8.65 -14.55 17.14
N LEU A 241 9.94 -14.37 16.85
CA LEU A 241 10.91 -13.73 17.75
C LEU A 241 10.45 -12.33 18.15
N ILE A 242 10.11 -11.47 17.18
CA ILE A 242 9.61 -10.12 17.46
C ILE A 242 8.29 -10.14 18.26
N LYS A 243 7.41 -11.10 18.00
CA LYS A 243 6.13 -11.24 18.71
C LYS A 243 6.33 -11.62 20.17
N GLY A 244 7.36 -12.43 20.45
CA GLY A 244 7.73 -12.86 21.81
C GLY A 244 8.44 -11.78 22.65
N LEU A 245 8.88 -10.68 22.03
CA LEU A 245 9.55 -9.59 22.76
C LEU A 245 8.58 -8.85 23.71
N PRO A 246 9.09 -8.30 24.83
CA PRO A 246 8.34 -7.39 25.69
C PRO A 246 7.71 -6.23 24.93
N GLU A 247 6.52 -5.78 25.34
CA GLU A 247 5.76 -4.72 24.66
C GLU A 247 6.54 -3.40 24.59
N GLU A 248 7.38 -3.10 25.59
CA GLU A 248 8.24 -1.92 25.62
C GLU A 248 9.25 -1.91 24.48
N ILE A 249 9.87 -3.06 24.21
CA ILE A 249 10.81 -3.23 23.08
C ILE A 249 10.04 -3.25 21.76
N ARG A 250 8.87 -3.89 21.71
CA ARG A 250 8.05 -3.90 20.49
C ARG A 250 7.59 -2.51 20.08
N LYS A 251 7.43 -1.56 21.01
CA LYS A 251 7.09 -0.17 20.70
C LYS A 251 8.21 0.56 19.96
N THR A 252 9.49 0.25 20.21
CA THR A 252 10.62 0.95 19.57
C THR A 252 10.76 0.62 18.08
N ILE A 253 10.33 -0.58 17.69
CA ILE A 253 10.34 -1.07 16.31
C ILE A 253 9.01 -0.86 15.58
N ARG A 254 7.97 -0.40 16.30
CA ARG A 254 6.70 -0.07 15.65
C ARG A 254 6.92 1.14 14.74
N PRO A 255 6.22 1.18 13.60
CA PRO A 255 6.14 2.42 12.85
C PRO A 255 5.69 3.58 13.75
N PRO A 256 6.27 4.79 13.64
CA PRO A 256 5.60 5.97 14.16
C PRO A 256 4.18 6.06 13.62
N MET A 257 3.26 6.44 14.50
CA MET A 257 1.91 6.79 14.07
C MET A 257 1.98 8.06 13.22
N PRO A 258 0.97 8.31 12.37
CA PRO A 258 0.91 9.53 11.57
C PRO A 258 0.99 10.79 12.44
N PRO A 259 1.51 11.90 11.91
CA PRO A 259 1.48 13.18 12.62
C PRO A 259 0.05 13.59 13.05
N PHE A 260 -0.98 13.30 12.25
CA PHE A 260 -2.37 13.60 12.64
C PHE A 260 -2.84 12.79 13.85
N PHE A 261 -2.25 11.62 14.12
CA PHE A 261 -2.65 10.76 15.23
C PHE A 261 -2.41 11.42 16.58
N GLU A 262 -1.34 12.20 16.70
CA GLU A 262 -1.02 12.95 17.92
C GLU A 262 -2.07 14.02 18.23
N LYS A 263 -2.74 14.55 17.20
CA LYS A 263 -3.80 15.56 17.31
C LYS A 263 -5.17 14.99 17.67
N LEU A 264 -5.34 13.65 17.66
CA LEU A 264 -6.62 13.02 17.97
C LEU A 264 -6.93 13.07 19.49
N PRO A 265 -8.21 13.16 19.87
CA PRO A 265 -8.67 12.89 21.23
C PRO A 265 -8.19 11.54 21.77
N GLU A 266 -7.89 11.44 23.07
CA GLU A 266 -7.36 10.22 23.70
C GLU A 266 -8.28 9.01 23.54
N GLU A 267 -9.60 9.22 23.57
CA GLU A 267 -10.58 8.15 23.34
C GLU A 267 -10.44 7.53 21.95
N LEU A 268 -10.27 8.36 20.91
CA LEU A 268 -10.09 7.90 19.53
C LEU A 268 -8.72 7.23 19.33
N LYS A 269 -7.66 7.77 19.97
CA LYS A 269 -6.34 7.14 19.99
C LYS A 269 -6.42 5.72 20.53
N SER A 270 -7.10 5.54 21.66
CA SER A 270 -7.29 4.22 22.30
C SER A 270 -8.07 3.25 21.40
N LYS A 271 -9.15 3.70 20.75
CA LYS A 271 -9.92 2.86 19.80
C LYS A 271 -9.06 2.42 18.61
N ILE A 272 -8.30 3.34 18.02
CA ILE A 272 -7.41 3.04 16.90
C ILE A 272 -6.27 2.09 17.32
N GLU A 273 -5.68 2.29 18.50
CA GLU A 273 -4.65 1.37 19.02
C GLU A 273 -5.18 -0.05 19.22
N LYS A 274 -6.39 -0.21 19.75
CA LYS A 274 -7.03 -1.53 19.90
C LYS A 274 -7.17 -2.23 18.53
N ILE A 275 -7.59 -1.52 17.49
CA ILE A 275 -7.66 -2.04 16.12
C ILE A 275 -6.27 -2.46 15.62
N PHE A 276 -5.22 -1.69 15.93
CA PHE A 276 -3.87 -2.06 15.52
C PHE A 276 -3.35 -3.30 16.22
N LYS A 277 -3.66 -3.47 17.50
CA LYS A 277 -3.25 -4.60 18.34
C LYS A 277 -4.04 -5.89 18.06
N ASP A 278 -5.21 -5.80 17.44
CA ASP A 278 -6.04 -6.96 17.12
C ASP A 278 -5.40 -7.79 15.99
N ASP A 279 -4.87 -8.97 16.34
CA ASP A 279 -4.23 -9.90 15.40
C ASP A 279 -5.24 -10.69 14.55
N ASN A 280 -6.52 -10.70 14.93
CA ASN A 280 -7.56 -11.48 14.24
C ASN A 280 -8.05 -10.82 12.95
N ILE A 281 -7.82 -9.51 12.80
CA ILE A 281 -8.32 -8.73 11.68
C ILE A 281 -7.20 -8.39 10.68
N GLY A 282 -7.51 -8.54 9.40
CA GLY A 282 -6.56 -8.26 8.32
C GLY A 282 -6.24 -6.76 8.21
N ARG A 283 -5.08 -6.42 7.63
CA ARG A 283 -4.64 -5.02 7.44
C ARG A 283 -5.71 -4.14 6.78
N ARG A 284 -6.39 -4.68 5.78
CA ARG A 284 -7.44 -3.98 5.04
C ARG A 284 -8.64 -3.65 5.92
N GLU A 285 -9.05 -4.59 6.75
CA GLU A 285 -10.17 -4.41 7.68
C GLU A 285 -9.81 -3.40 8.77
N LYS A 286 -8.57 -3.45 9.30
CA LYS A 286 -8.05 -2.41 10.20
C LYS A 286 -8.23 -1.02 9.62
N PHE A 287 -7.90 -0.83 8.33
CA PHE A 287 -8.09 0.46 7.65
C PHE A 287 -9.54 0.89 7.54
N GLU A 288 -10.43 -0.03 7.20
CA GLU A 288 -11.85 0.30 7.05
C GLU A 288 -12.43 0.70 8.41
N LYS A 289 -12.12 -0.03 9.49
CA LYS A 289 -12.52 0.33 10.87
C LYS A 289 -11.96 1.66 11.35
N ILE A 290 -10.67 1.95 11.09
CA ILE A 290 -10.07 3.24 11.45
C ILE A 290 -10.74 4.37 10.70
N ARG A 291 -11.06 4.16 9.42
CA ARG A 291 -11.71 5.18 8.62
C ARG A 291 -13.14 5.46 9.10
N ASP A 292 -13.85 4.45 9.58
CA ASP A 292 -15.16 4.61 10.21
C ASP A 292 -15.06 5.48 11.48
N ILE A 293 -14.07 5.22 12.34
CA ILE A 293 -13.80 6.06 13.53
C ILE A 293 -13.53 7.52 13.15
N LEU A 294 -12.72 7.75 12.12
CA LEU A 294 -12.35 9.10 11.70
C LEU A 294 -13.52 9.87 11.06
N ASP A 295 -14.50 9.18 10.50
CA ASP A 295 -15.71 9.79 9.94
C ASP A 295 -16.78 10.09 11.02
N GLU A 296 -16.63 9.53 12.23
CA GLU A 296 -17.47 9.87 13.38
C GLU A 296 -16.98 11.14 14.11
N ILE A 297 -15.81 11.68 13.73
CA ILE A 297 -15.27 12.90 14.30
C ILE A 297 -16.15 14.10 13.87
N PRO A 298 -16.64 14.92 14.82
CA PRO A 298 -17.37 16.14 14.50
C PRO A 298 -16.56 17.05 13.57
N LYS A 299 -17.25 17.74 12.64
CA LYS A 299 -16.62 18.57 11.60
C LYS A 299 -15.61 19.58 12.17
N GLU A 300 -15.97 20.24 13.27
CA GLU A 300 -15.13 21.23 13.96
C GLU A 300 -13.83 20.64 14.51
N GLU A 301 -13.84 19.40 14.99
CA GLU A 301 -12.64 18.71 15.46
C GLU A 301 -11.81 18.21 14.28
N ARG A 302 -12.48 17.72 13.24
CA ARG A 302 -11.84 17.24 12.01
C ARG A 302 -11.05 18.35 11.33
N GLU A 303 -11.58 19.57 11.26
CA GLU A 303 -10.89 20.74 10.69
C GLU A 303 -9.65 21.16 11.51
N LYS A 304 -9.66 20.96 12.83
CA LYS A 304 -8.47 21.19 13.68
C LYS A 304 -7.38 20.15 13.45
N ILE A 305 -7.76 18.89 13.22
CA ILE A 305 -6.83 17.77 13.02
C ILE A 305 -6.30 17.76 11.58
N PHE A 306 -7.18 17.98 10.62
CA PHE A 306 -6.96 18.01 9.18
C PHE A 306 -7.40 19.38 8.65
N PRO A 307 -6.59 20.43 8.87
CA PRO A 307 -6.91 21.73 8.29
C PRO A 307 -7.02 21.57 6.78
N GLU A 308 -8.15 21.99 6.21
CA GLU A 308 -8.28 22.12 4.77
C GLU A 308 -7.21 23.10 4.31
N GLN A 309 -6.12 22.60 3.75
CA GLN A 309 -5.35 23.43 2.85
C GLN A 309 -6.31 23.73 1.69
N ASN A 310 -6.70 24.99 1.54
CA ASN A 310 -7.27 25.54 0.32
C ASN A 310 -6.26 25.30 -0.81
N ILE A 311 -6.22 24.06 -1.30
CA ILE A 311 -5.54 23.71 -2.53
C ILE A 311 -6.50 24.25 -3.59
N VAL A 312 -6.28 25.50 -3.99
CA VAL A 312 -6.60 25.91 -5.36
C VAL A 312 -6.08 24.77 -6.23
N PRO A 313 -6.94 24.03 -6.97
CA PRO A 313 -6.44 23.02 -7.87
C PRO A 313 -5.33 23.69 -8.69
N PRO A 314 -4.12 23.10 -8.80
CA PRO A 314 -3.10 23.67 -9.65
C PRO A 314 -3.77 23.97 -11.00
N PRO A 315 -3.60 25.18 -11.56
CA PRO A 315 -4.23 25.53 -12.82
C PRO A 315 -3.97 24.38 -13.79
N VAL A 316 -5.03 23.95 -14.46
CA VAL A 316 -4.92 22.95 -15.52
C VAL A 316 -3.94 23.55 -16.51
N GLU A 317 -2.67 23.12 -16.46
CA GLU A 317 -1.74 23.39 -17.54
C GLU A 317 -2.30 22.61 -18.72
N GLU A 318 -3.08 23.33 -19.54
CA GLU A 318 -3.37 23.00 -20.93
C GLU A 318 -2.03 22.86 -21.64
N THR A 319 -1.40 21.70 -21.50
CA THR A 319 -0.34 21.29 -22.40
C THR A 319 -1.03 20.83 -23.68
N PHE A 320 -1.25 21.81 -24.54
CA PHE A 320 -1.47 21.63 -25.96
C PHE A 320 -0.29 20.83 -26.56
N ILE A 321 -0.67 19.88 -27.43
CA ILE A 321 0.10 19.10 -28.42
C ILE A 321 0.74 17.80 -27.90
#